data_AF-A0A3C1RK70-F1
#
_entry.id   AF-A0A3C1RK70-F1
#
_cell.length_a   1.000
_cell.length_b   1.000
_cell.length_c   1.000
_cell.angle_alpha   90.00
_cell.angle_beta   90.00
_cell.angle_gamma   90.00
#
_symmetry.space_group_name_H-M   'P 1'
#
loop_
_entity.id
_entity.type
_entity.pdbx_description
1 polymer ?
#
loop_
_entity_poly.entity_id
_entity_poly.type
_entity_poly.pdbx_seq_one_letter_code
_entity_poly.pdbx_strand_id
1 'polypeptide(L)'
;MTDFQKYVQRYLDLIPSENWLEELKRSGEKTVEIYSKLSEEQSLFAYAEGKWTLKELLLHLSDTERIFQYRILAFARGDQNELPGFDEELYAKQSFANERTLTSLLEEYQLIRKSSQILLETANSEALKNVGSANGNQISAETIGKLIVGHNIHHLNIIEERYLPKL
;
A
#
# COMPACT_ATOMS: atom_id res chain seq x y z
N MET A 1 -14.65 19.38 -3.87
CA MET A 1 -13.95 18.26 -3.22
C MET A 1 -13.17 18.79 -2.02
N THR A 2 -13.28 18.17 -0.86
CA THR A 2 -12.43 18.43 0.31
C THR A 2 -10.97 18.03 0.01
N ASP A 3 -10.01 18.47 0.82
CA ASP A 3 -8.61 18.11 0.60
C ASP A 3 -8.37 16.60 0.77
N PHE A 4 -9.10 15.94 1.67
CA PHE A 4 -9.12 14.49 1.77
C PHE A 4 -9.66 13.83 0.49
N GLN A 5 -10.75 14.32 -0.08
CA GLN A 5 -11.29 13.77 -1.33
C GLN A 5 -10.29 13.93 -2.49
N LYS A 6 -9.61 15.08 -2.59
CA LYS A 6 -8.54 15.28 -3.58
C LYS A 6 -7.36 14.33 -3.34
N TYR A 7 -6.97 14.15 -2.08
CA TYR A 7 -5.91 13.20 -1.69
C TYR A 7 -6.24 11.79 -2.18
N VAL A 8 -7.46 11.30 -1.91
CA VAL A 8 -7.93 9.98 -2.34
C VAL A 8 -7.97 9.91 -3.86
N GLN A 9 -8.53 10.91 -4.52
CA GLN A 9 -8.69 10.93 -5.98
C GLN A 9 -7.34 10.75 -6.71
N ARG A 10 -6.27 11.38 -6.22
CA ARG A 10 -4.93 11.23 -6.83
C ARG A 10 -4.45 9.79 -6.95
N TYR A 11 -4.82 8.92 -6.01
CA TYR A 11 -4.46 7.49 -6.08
C TYR A 11 -5.43 6.71 -6.94
N LEU A 12 -6.73 7.03 -6.87
CA LEU A 12 -7.74 6.39 -7.70
C LEU A 12 -7.51 6.66 -9.19
N ASP A 13 -7.06 7.87 -9.55
CA ASP A 13 -6.72 8.26 -10.93
C ASP A 13 -5.55 7.46 -11.52
N LEU A 14 -4.74 6.80 -10.69
CA LEU A 14 -3.63 5.94 -11.15
C LEU A 14 -4.10 4.54 -11.53
N ILE A 15 -5.32 4.14 -11.18
CA ILE A 15 -5.83 2.80 -11.48
C ILE A 15 -6.27 2.77 -12.95
N PRO A 16 -5.64 1.97 -13.82
CA PRO A 16 -5.83 2.06 -15.27
C PRO A 16 -7.13 1.40 -15.77
N SER A 17 -7.89 0.77 -14.88
CA SER A 17 -9.04 -0.06 -15.22
C SER A 17 -10.09 -0.03 -14.12
N GLU A 18 -11.36 -0.13 -14.50
CA GLU A 18 -12.49 -0.29 -13.57
C GLU A 18 -12.41 -1.62 -12.79
N ASN A 19 -11.75 -2.64 -13.35
CA ASN A 19 -11.49 -3.89 -12.64
C ASN A 19 -10.29 -3.74 -11.70
N TRP A 20 -10.45 -2.92 -10.67
CA TRP A 20 -9.39 -2.61 -9.70
C TRP A 20 -8.89 -3.83 -8.92
N LEU A 21 -9.68 -4.90 -8.79
CA LEU A 21 -9.24 -6.17 -8.17
C LEU A 21 -8.19 -6.88 -9.02
N GLU A 22 -8.32 -6.81 -10.35
CA GLU A 22 -7.30 -7.30 -11.26
C GLU A 22 -6.03 -6.42 -11.19
N GLU A 23 -6.19 -5.11 -11.08
CA GLU A 23 -5.07 -4.18 -10.91
C GLU A 23 -4.35 -4.35 -9.55
N LEU A 24 -5.05 -4.80 -8.51
CA LEU A 24 -4.44 -5.22 -7.23
C LEU A 24 -3.45 -6.37 -7.43
N LYS A 25 -3.77 -7.34 -8.29
CA LYS A 25 -2.89 -8.47 -8.65
C LYS A 25 -1.72 -8.00 -9.47
N ARG A 26 -1.97 -7.29 -10.58
CA ARG A 26 -0.95 -6.81 -11.51
C ARG A 26 0.08 -5.91 -10.85
N SER A 27 -0.37 -4.93 -10.05
CA SER A 27 0.53 -4.05 -9.31
C SER A 27 1.37 -4.83 -8.28
N GLY A 28 0.77 -5.83 -7.62
CA GLY A 28 1.48 -6.75 -6.72
C GLY A 28 2.58 -7.54 -7.42
N GLU A 29 2.24 -8.19 -8.55
CA GLU A 29 3.18 -8.94 -9.38
C GLU A 29 4.31 -8.06 -9.91
N LYS A 30 4.00 -6.83 -10.34
CA LYS A 30 5.01 -5.88 -10.81
C LYS A 30 6.00 -5.48 -9.72
N THR A 31 5.52 -5.24 -8.50
CA THR A 31 6.41 -4.99 -7.34
C THR A 31 7.33 -6.18 -7.13
N VAL A 32 6.79 -7.39 -7.09
CA VAL A 32 7.60 -8.61 -6.92
C VAL A 32 8.64 -8.77 -8.03
N GLU A 33 8.26 -8.49 -9.29
CA GLU A 33 9.14 -8.57 -10.44
C GLU A 33 10.35 -7.64 -10.30
N ILE A 34 10.14 -6.40 -9.83
CA ILE A 34 11.22 -5.44 -9.61
C ILE A 34 12.13 -5.90 -8.47
N TYR A 35 11.55 -6.19 -7.29
CA TYR A 35 12.35 -6.52 -6.10
C TYR A 35 13.09 -7.86 -6.22
N SER A 36 12.55 -8.83 -6.96
CA SER A 36 13.22 -10.12 -7.18
C SER A 36 14.50 -10.03 -8.03
N LYS A 37 14.71 -8.90 -8.72
CA LYS A 37 15.90 -8.65 -9.54
C LYS A 37 16.98 -7.85 -8.80
N LEU A 38 16.68 -7.32 -7.62
CA LEU A 38 17.62 -6.51 -6.84
C LEU A 38 18.56 -7.40 -6.02
N SER A 39 19.82 -6.99 -5.90
CA SER A 39 20.73 -7.54 -4.90
C SER A 39 20.44 -6.95 -3.50
N GLU A 40 20.95 -7.60 -2.45
CA GLU A 40 20.91 -7.05 -1.09
C GLU A 40 21.53 -5.66 -1.02
N GLU A 41 22.65 -5.42 -1.72
CA GLU A 41 23.30 -4.11 -1.78
C GLU A 41 22.44 -3.07 -2.50
N GLN A 42 21.88 -3.41 -3.67
CA GLN A 42 21.00 -2.50 -4.41
C GLN A 42 19.73 -2.15 -3.61
N SER A 43 19.21 -3.08 -2.81
CA SER A 43 18.02 -2.83 -2.00
C SER A 43 18.23 -1.83 -0.85
N LEU A 44 19.49 -1.53 -0.49
CA LEU A 44 19.84 -0.48 0.46
C LEU A 44 19.96 0.91 -0.19
N PHE A 45 19.79 1.01 -1.51
CA PHE A 45 19.90 2.28 -2.23
C PHE A 45 18.74 3.22 -1.92
N ALA A 46 19.07 4.49 -1.70
CA ALA A 46 18.17 5.63 -1.63
C ALA A 46 18.56 6.67 -2.69
N TYR A 47 17.59 7.21 -3.44
CA TYR A 47 17.88 8.09 -4.59
C TYR A 47 18.36 9.50 -4.23
N ALA A 48 18.30 9.88 -2.95
CA ALA A 48 18.75 11.14 -2.40
C ALA A 48 18.90 11.03 -0.86
N GLU A 49 19.67 11.95 -0.27
CA GLU A 49 19.80 12.08 1.18
C GLU A 49 18.44 12.30 1.85
N GLY A 50 18.20 11.59 2.97
CA GLY A 50 16.94 11.66 3.72
C GLY A 50 15.75 10.99 3.04
N LYS A 51 15.96 10.24 1.95
CA LYS A 51 14.91 9.41 1.32
C LYS A 51 15.06 7.96 1.74
N TRP A 52 13.94 7.25 1.71
CA TRP A 52 13.88 5.84 2.08
C TRP A 52 14.76 4.99 1.17
N THR A 53 15.33 3.93 1.73
CA THR A 53 15.90 2.85 0.94
C THR A 53 14.79 2.07 0.24
N LEU A 54 15.15 1.24 -0.75
CA LEU A 54 14.19 0.31 -1.35
C LEU A 54 13.63 -0.69 -0.32
N LYS A 55 14.42 -1.13 0.66
CA LYS A 55 13.91 -1.96 1.78
C LYS A 55 12.85 -1.23 2.62
N GLU A 56 13.12 0.02 3.00
CA GLU A 56 12.18 0.84 3.78
C GLU A 56 10.88 1.09 2.99
N LEU A 57 10.98 1.37 1.69
CA LEU A 57 9.83 1.55 0.82
C LEU A 57 8.99 0.26 0.69
N LEU A 58 9.64 -0.91 0.56
CA LEU A 58 8.93 -2.19 0.51
C LEU A 58 8.19 -2.50 1.81
N LEU A 59 8.80 -2.21 2.96
CA LEU A 59 8.16 -2.39 4.25
C LEU A 59 7.00 -1.40 4.45
N HIS A 60 7.17 -0.14 4.04
CA HIS A 60 6.10 0.87 4.04
C HIS A 60 4.85 0.41 3.27
N LEU A 61 5.01 -0.21 2.11
CA LEU A 61 3.89 -0.78 1.36
C LEU A 61 3.14 -1.84 2.19
N SER A 62 3.89 -2.72 2.86
CA SER A 62 3.32 -3.81 3.67
C SER A 62 2.60 -3.27 4.92
N ASP A 63 3.18 -2.29 5.60
CA ASP A 63 2.59 -1.69 6.82
C ASP A 63 1.36 -0.86 6.51
N THR A 64 1.41 -0.03 5.46
CA THR A 64 0.24 0.72 4.99
C THR A 64 -0.90 -0.23 4.65
N GLU A 65 -0.60 -1.32 3.95
CA GLU A 65 -1.61 -2.28 3.53
C GLU A 65 -2.24 -3.03 4.71
N ARG A 66 -1.48 -3.39 5.76
CA ARG A 66 -2.04 -3.94 7.01
C ARG A 66 -3.02 -2.99 7.69
N ILE A 67 -2.65 -1.71 7.79
CA ILE A 67 -3.51 -0.69 8.39
C ILE A 67 -4.79 -0.57 7.57
N PHE A 68 -4.68 -0.58 6.25
CA PHE A 68 -5.83 -0.52 5.36
C PHE A 68 -6.69 -1.78 5.42
N GLN A 69 -6.09 -2.97 5.50
CA GLN A 69 -6.81 -4.23 5.72
C GLN A 69 -7.64 -4.20 7.00
N TYR A 70 -7.08 -3.71 8.12
CA TYR A 70 -7.83 -3.59 9.36
C TYR A 70 -9.01 -2.63 9.22
N ARG A 71 -8.82 -1.47 8.59
CA ARG A 71 -9.92 -0.52 8.33
C ARG A 71 -10.99 -1.11 7.42
N ILE A 72 -10.60 -1.79 6.34
CA ILE A 72 -11.52 -2.51 5.45
C ILE A 72 -12.33 -3.53 6.25
N LEU A 73 -11.66 -4.36 7.07
CA LEU A 73 -12.31 -5.37 7.89
C LEU A 73 -13.32 -4.72 8.86
N ALA A 74 -12.89 -3.71 9.61
CA ALA A 74 -13.75 -3.03 10.59
C ALA A 74 -14.99 -2.43 9.91
N PHE A 75 -14.80 -1.66 8.84
CA PHE A 75 -15.89 -0.97 8.14
C PHE A 75 -16.83 -1.95 7.45
N ALA A 76 -16.28 -2.98 6.79
CA ALA A 76 -17.08 -4.05 6.19
C ALA A 76 -17.82 -4.93 7.22
N ARG A 77 -17.55 -4.78 8.52
CA ARG A 77 -18.30 -5.43 9.61
C ARG A 77 -19.20 -4.47 10.38
N GLY A 78 -19.33 -3.23 9.90
CA GLY A 78 -20.21 -2.22 10.47
C GLY A 78 -19.66 -1.55 11.72
N ASP A 79 -18.36 -1.71 12.02
CA ASP A 79 -17.73 -0.98 13.11
C ASP A 79 -17.83 0.54 12.86
N GLN A 80 -18.29 1.29 13.85
CA GLN A 80 -18.50 2.74 13.80
C GLN A 80 -17.46 3.51 14.63
N ASN A 81 -16.50 2.82 15.26
CA ASN A 81 -15.41 3.49 15.97
C ASN A 81 -14.58 4.34 15.01
N GLU A 82 -14.10 5.49 15.49
CA GLU A 82 -13.13 6.29 14.76
C GLU A 82 -11.75 5.62 14.84
N LEU A 83 -11.22 5.21 13.68
CA LEU A 83 -9.92 4.57 13.58
C LEU A 83 -8.80 5.61 13.44
N PRO A 84 -7.65 5.43 14.10
CA PRO A 84 -6.57 6.41 14.09
C PRO A 84 -5.91 6.53 12.71
N GLY A 85 -5.35 7.71 12.43
CA GLY A 85 -4.34 7.90 11.40
C GLY A 85 -3.01 7.22 11.78
N PHE A 86 -2.03 7.29 10.88
CA PHE A 86 -0.65 6.90 11.17
C PHE A 86 0.31 7.87 10.48
N ASP A 87 1.53 7.96 10.99
CA ASP A 87 2.61 8.78 10.44
C ASP A 87 3.58 7.85 9.70
N GLU A 88 3.59 7.91 8.37
CA GLU A 88 4.41 7.03 7.53
C GLU A 88 5.92 7.24 7.73
N GLU A 89 6.35 8.48 7.99
CA GLU A 89 7.76 8.80 8.22
C GLU A 89 8.22 8.27 9.58
N LEU A 90 7.36 8.37 10.60
CA LEU A 90 7.63 7.75 11.90
C LEU A 90 7.71 6.23 11.78
N TYR A 91 6.79 5.61 11.05
CA TYR A 91 6.76 4.16 10.86
C TYR A 91 8.01 3.69 10.11
N ALA A 92 8.35 4.32 8.98
CA ALA A 92 9.55 4.01 8.21
C ALA A 92 10.83 4.14 9.07
N LYS A 93 10.95 5.22 9.85
CA LYS A 93 12.07 5.45 10.77
C LYS A 93 12.22 4.39 11.86
N GLN A 94 11.11 3.80 12.31
CA GLN A 94 11.07 2.77 13.36
C GLN A 94 10.92 1.35 12.80
N SER A 95 11.05 1.18 11.47
CA SER A 95 10.74 -0.07 10.79
C SER A 95 11.84 -1.13 10.89
N PHE A 96 13.09 -0.69 11.09
CA PHE A 96 14.30 -1.51 11.02
C PHE A 96 14.40 -2.32 9.71
N ALA A 97 13.81 -1.83 8.61
CA ALA A 97 13.78 -2.54 7.33
C ALA A 97 15.17 -2.93 6.82
N ASN A 98 16.15 -2.03 7.00
CA ASN A 98 17.53 -2.24 6.54
C ASN A 98 18.28 -3.35 7.28
N GLU A 99 17.80 -3.75 8.46
CA GLU A 99 18.38 -4.87 9.24
C GLU A 99 17.85 -6.23 8.77
N ARG A 100 16.79 -6.25 7.96
CA ARG A 100 16.18 -7.46 7.43
C ARG A 100 16.75 -7.82 6.07
N THR A 101 16.72 -9.11 5.72
CA THR A 101 17.06 -9.54 4.36
C THR A 101 15.98 -9.08 3.38
N LEU A 102 16.37 -8.73 2.17
CA LEU A 102 15.44 -8.38 1.09
C LEU A 102 14.43 -9.50 0.87
N THR A 103 14.89 -10.76 0.86
CA THR A 103 14.03 -11.93 0.70
C THR A 103 12.92 -11.97 1.76
N SER A 104 13.25 -11.68 3.03
CA SER A 104 12.25 -11.70 4.11
C SER A 104 11.20 -10.59 3.99
N LEU A 105 11.60 -9.41 3.49
CA LEU A 105 10.68 -8.30 3.25
C LEU A 105 9.77 -8.58 2.04
N LEU A 106 10.33 -9.19 1.00
CA LEU A 106 9.58 -9.54 -0.20
C LEU A 106 8.55 -10.65 0.07
N GLU A 107 8.91 -11.67 0.85
CA GLU A 107 7.99 -12.72 1.29
C GLU A 107 6.82 -12.13 2.11
N GLU A 108 7.13 -11.23 3.04
CA GLU A 108 6.10 -10.53 3.82
C GLU A 108 5.15 -9.72 2.94
N TYR A 109 5.69 -8.92 2.02
CA TYR A 109 4.88 -8.15 1.07
C TYR A 109 3.94 -9.07 0.27
N GLN A 110 4.45 -10.20 -0.24
CA GLN A 110 3.64 -11.17 -0.99
C GLN A 110 2.50 -11.75 -0.14
N LEU A 111 2.77 -12.10 1.12
CA LEU A 111 1.76 -12.63 2.04
C LEU A 111 0.70 -11.59 2.39
N ILE A 112 1.09 -10.35 2.65
CA ILE A 112 0.15 -9.24 2.90
C ILE A 112 -0.70 -8.96 1.67
N ARG A 113 -0.10 -8.92 0.48
CA ARG A 113 -0.83 -8.73 -0.76
C ARG A 113 -1.83 -9.87 -1.01
N LYS A 114 -1.44 -11.12 -0.75
CA LYS A 114 -2.34 -12.27 -0.87
C LYS A 114 -3.50 -12.18 0.13
N SER A 115 -3.23 -11.76 1.36
CA SER A 115 -4.25 -11.52 2.38
C SER A 115 -5.27 -10.46 1.93
N SER A 116 -4.81 -9.34 1.34
CA SER A 116 -5.70 -8.29 0.81
C SER A 116 -6.57 -8.80 -0.32
N GLN A 117 -5.99 -9.55 -1.27
CA GLN A 117 -6.73 -10.14 -2.37
C GLN A 117 -7.86 -11.03 -1.84
N ILE A 118 -7.57 -11.94 -0.90
CA ILE A 118 -8.58 -12.81 -0.31
C ILE A 118 -9.66 -12.00 0.40
N LEU A 119 -9.27 -11.03 1.24
CA LEU A 119 -10.21 -10.17 1.97
C LEU A 119 -11.18 -9.46 1.01
N LEU A 120 -10.67 -8.89 -0.08
CA LEU A 120 -11.43 -8.06 -0.99
C LEU A 120 -12.25 -8.87 -1.99
N GLU A 121 -11.75 -10.03 -2.45
CA GLU A 121 -12.47 -10.93 -3.36
C GLU A 121 -13.62 -11.68 -2.67
N THR A 122 -13.49 -11.95 -1.37
CA THR A 122 -14.49 -12.72 -0.60
C THR A 122 -15.47 -11.85 0.18
N ALA A 123 -15.21 -10.55 0.30
CA ALA A 123 -16.12 -9.62 0.96
C ALA A 123 -17.44 -9.47 0.18
N ASN A 124 -18.55 -9.40 0.91
CA ASN A 124 -19.85 -9.10 0.33
C ASN A 124 -19.84 -7.67 -0.27
N SER A 125 -20.39 -7.52 -1.48
CA SER A 125 -20.39 -6.23 -2.20
C SER A 125 -21.13 -5.10 -1.46
N GLU A 126 -22.20 -5.41 -0.72
CA GLU A 126 -22.89 -4.41 0.10
C GLU A 126 -22.06 -4.04 1.33
N ALA A 127 -21.35 -5.00 1.94
CA ALA A 127 -20.46 -4.73 3.06
C ALA A 127 -19.29 -3.82 2.65
N LEU A 128 -18.76 -3.94 1.43
CA LEU A 128 -17.72 -3.05 0.94
C LEU A 128 -18.18 -1.59 0.74
N LYS A 129 -19.50 -1.36 0.60
CA LYS A 129 -20.08 -0.01 0.53
C LYS A 129 -20.19 0.65 1.90
N ASN A 130 -20.03 -0.09 2.99
CA ASN A 130 -20.07 0.49 4.34
C ASN A 130 -19.00 1.58 4.48
N VAL A 131 -19.43 2.70 5.08
CA VAL A 131 -18.59 3.86 5.37
C VAL A 131 -18.23 3.82 6.86
N GLY A 132 -16.96 4.03 7.16
CA GLY A 132 -16.48 4.25 8.51
C GLY A 132 -15.67 5.55 8.61
N SER A 133 -15.20 5.85 9.82
CA SER A 133 -14.40 7.05 10.10
C SER A 133 -12.95 6.66 10.38
N ALA A 134 -12.00 7.24 9.65
CA ALA A 134 -10.58 7.11 9.91
C ALA A 134 -9.88 8.46 9.78
N ASN A 135 -9.03 8.80 10.76
CA ASN A 135 -8.24 10.04 10.75
C ASN A 135 -9.11 11.30 10.52
N GLY A 136 -10.26 11.41 11.20
CA GLY A 136 -11.20 12.52 11.04
C GLY A 136 -11.98 12.53 9.72
N ASN A 137 -11.87 11.51 8.88
CA ASN A 137 -12.49 11.47 7.55
C ASN A 137 -13.38 10.24 7.36
N GLN A 138 -14.46 10.41 6.60
CA GLN A 138 -15.34 9.31 6.19
C GLN A 138 -14.87 8.69 4.87
N ILE A 139 -14.81 7.36 4.82
CA ILE A 139 -14.39 6.61 3.64
C ILE A 139 -15.01 5.20 3.64
N SER A 140 -15.36 4.67 2.46
CA SER A 140 -15.90 3.31 2.36
C SER A 140 -14.78 2.27 2.34
N ALA A 141 -15.11 1.04 2.76
CA ALA A 141 -14.20 -0.09 2.67
C ALA A 141 -13.72 -0.34 1.23
N GLU A 142 -14.60 -0.21 0.23
CA GLU A 142 -14.22 -0.33 -1.19
C GLU A 142 -13.21 0.75 -1.61
N THR A 143 -13.42 2.01 -1.21
CA THR A 143 -12.48 3.08 -1.54
C THR A 143 -11.11 2.85 -0.91
N ILE A 144 -11.04 2.30 0.31
CA ILE A 144 -9.75 1.88 0.90
C ILE A 144 -9.11 0.75 0.09
N GLY A 145 -9.89 -0.23 -0.38
CA GLY A 145 -9.40 -1.28 -1.28
C GLY A 145 -8.77 -0.70 -2.56
N LYS A 146 -9.43 0.28 -3.19
CA LYS A 146 -8.89 1.02 -4.34
C LYS A 146 -7.65 1.83 -3.99
N LEU A 147 -7.60 2.43 -2.80
CA LEU A 147 -6.40 3.13 -2.31
C LEU A 147 -5.19 2.20 -2.20
N ILE A 148 -5.34 0.94 -1.77
CA ILE A 148 -4.23 -0.03 -1.75
C ILE A 148 -3.62 -0.17 -3.16
N VAL A 149 -4.47 -0.28 -4.19
CA VAL A 149 -4.03 -0.42 -5.59
C VAL A 149 -3.31 0.84 -6.06
N GLY A 150 -3.98 1.99 -5.96
CA GLY A 150 -3.44 3.27 -6.41
C GLY A 150 -2.14 3.66 -5.68
N HIS A 151 -2.07 3.41 -4.37
CA HIS A 151 -0.88 3.64 -3.56
C HIS A 151 0.30 2.77 -4.00
N ASN A 152 0.06 1.49 -4.31
CA ASN A 152 1.12 0.64 -4.84
C ASN A 152 1.61 1.13 -6.21
N ILE A 153 0.70 1.50 -7.12
CA ILE A 153 1.05 2.04 -8.45
C ILE A 153 1.85 3.34 -8.29
N HIS A 154 1.45 4.23 -7.38
CA HIS A 154 2.20 5.44 -7.08
C HIS A 154 3.66 5.15 -6.71
N HIS A 155 3.89 4.17 -5.83
CA HIS A 155 5.23 3.79 -5.42
C HIS A 155 6.01 3.04 -6.50
N LEU A 156 5.35 2.25 -7.36
CA LEU A 156 5.98 1.69 -8.56
C LEU A 156 6.51 2.81 -9.47
N ASN A 157 5.71 3.83 -9.75
CA ASN A 157 6.14 4.98 -10.56
C ASN A 157 7.35 5.68 -9.93
N ILE A 158 7.34 5.88 -8.60
CA ILE A 158 8.49 6.45 -7.88
C ILE A 158 9.75 5.58 -8.04
N ILE A 159 9.63 4.27 -7.91
CA ILE A 159 10.75 3.33 -8.08
C ILE A 159 11.32 3.46 -9.50
N GLU A 160 10.46 3.39 -10.51
CA GLU A 160 10.84 3.45 -11.92
C GLU A 160 11.44 4.80 -12.32
N GLU A 161 10.90 5.91 -11.81
CA GLU A 161 11.35 7.26 -12.17
C GLU A 161 12.61 7.70 -11.43
N ARG A 162 12.79 7.28 -10.16
CA ARG A 162 13.77 7.88 -9.25
C ARG A 162 14.85 6.92 -8.77
N TYR A 163 14.54 5.64 -8.64
CA TYR A 163 15.49 4.64 -8.13
C TYR A 163 16.19 3.92 -9.26
N LEU A 164 15.45 3.21 -10.12
CA LEU A 164 16.02 2.35 -11.16
C LEU A 164 17.00 3.06 -12.11
N PRO A 165 16.80 4.32 -12.54
CA PRO A 165 17.76 5.00 -13.43
C PRO A 165 19.11 5.32 -12.79
N LYS A 166 19.23 5.16 -11.46
CA LYS A 166 20.43 5.48 -10.67
C LYS A 166 21.06 4.25 -10.01
N LEU A 167 20.47 3.07 -10.20
CA LEU A 167 21.00 1.77 -9.78
C LEU A 167 21.93 1.20 -10.85
#